data_AF-A0A7V8Z5Y5-F1
#
_entry.id   AF-A0A7V8Z5Y5-F1
#
_cell.length_a   1.000
_cell.length_b   1.000
_cell.length_c   1.000
_cell.angle_alpha   90.00
_cell.angle_beta   90.00
_cell.angle_gamma   90.00
#
_symmetry.space_group_name_H-M   'P 1'
#
loop_
_entity.id
_entity.type
_entity.pdbx_description
1 polymer ?
#
loop_
_entity_poly.entity_id
_entity_poly.type
_entity_poly.pdbx_seq_one_letter_code
_entity_poly.pdbx_strand_id
1 'polypeptide(L)' 'MRPIWKGAISFGLVTIPVGLYSATEDRRPKFRQLRQSDHSPIKYKRVAENDGNEVPYEDIVKGYEVDKGR' A
#
# COMPACT_ATOMS: atom_id res chain seq x y z
N MET A 1 -12.22 6.62 -16.45
CA MET A 1 -12.68 6.68 -15.06
C MET A 1 -13.09 5.28 -14.61
N ARG A 2 -12.37 4.68 -13.65
CA ARG A 2 -12.77 3.40 -13.03
C ARG A 2 -13.55 3.71 -11.74
N PRO A 3 -14.74 3.13 -11.51
CA PRO A 3 -15.46 3.37 -10.27
C PRO A 3 -14.63 2.88 -9.09
N ILE A 4 -14.58 3.68 -8.04
CA ILE A 4 -13.96 3.31 -6.76
C ILE A 4 -14.76 2.16 -6.15
N TRP A 5 -16.08 2.23 -6.30
CA TRP A 5 -17.01 1.29 -5.73
C TRP A 5 -18.28 1.22 -6.57
N LYS A 6 -18.93 0.05 -6.56
CA LYS A 6 -20.25 -0.17 -7.15
C LYS A 6 -21.15 -0.74 -6.06
N GLY A 7 -22.37 -0.23 -5.95
CA GLY A 7 -23.35 -0.77 -5.02
C GLY A 7 -24.75 -0.33 -5.38
N ALA A 8 -25.67 -0.42 -4.43
CA ALA A 8 -27.05 -0.03 -4.63
C ALA A 8 -27.55 0.78 -3.43
N ILE A 9 -28.30 1.84 -3.71
CA ILE A 9 -29.02 2.62 -2.70
C ILE A 9 -30.48 2.18 -2.77
N SER A 10 -31.04 1.78 -1.64
CA SER A 10 -32.45 1.40 -1.55
C SER A 10 -33.22 2.36 -0.65
N PHE A 11 -34.41 2.75 -1.08
CA PHE A 11 -35.35 3.55 -0.30
C PHE A 11 -36.76 3.01 -0.50
N GLY A 12 -37.43 2.65 0.60
CA GLY A 12 -38.69 1.92 0.55
C GLY A 12 -38.56 0.58 -0.18
N LEU A 13 -39.25 0.45 -1.32
CA LEU A 13 -39.24 -0.74 -2.19
C LEU A 13 -38.42 -0.55 -3.48
N VAL A 14 -37.74 0.57 -3.64
CA VAL A 14 -36.97 0.89 -4.85
C VAL A 14 -35.49 0.71 -4.57
N THR A 15 -34.81 -0.06 -5.42
CA THR A 15 -33.35 -0.27 -5.38
C THR A 15 -32.72 0.27 -6.66
N ILE A 16 -31.80 1.23 -6.52
CA ILE A 16 -31.11 1.86 -7.65
C ILE A 16 -29.62 1.49 -7.60
N PRO A 17 -29.05 0.90 -8.67
CA PRO A 17 -27.62 0.65 -8.75
C PRO A 17 -26.87 1.97 -8.97
N VAL A 18 -25.78 2.17 -8.23
CA VAL A 18 -24.93 3.37 -8.28
C VAL A 18 -23.45 3.00 -8.41
N GLY A 19 -22.69 3.86 -9.09
CA GLY A 19 -21.23 3.81 -9.15
C GLY A 19 -20.64 5.04 -8.48
N LEU A 20 -19.69 4.85 -7.57
CA LEU A 20 -18.94 5.93 -6.94
C LEU A 20 -17.69 6.24 -7.76
N TYR A 21 -17.50 7.50 -8.12
CA TYR A 21 -16.37 7.98 -8.90
C TYR A 21 -15.65 9.10 -8.14
N SER A 22 -14.32 9.20 -8.32
CA SER A 22 -13.57 10.31 -7.74
C SER A 22 -13.91 11.61 -8.48
N ALA A 23 -14.31 12.65 -7.75
CA ALA A 23 -14.57 13.96 -8.34
C ALA A 23 -13.27 14.63 -8.81
N THR A 24 -12.14 14.31 -8.16
CA THR A 24 -10.81 14.82 -8.48
C THR A 24 -9.84 13.66 -8.64
N GLU A 25 -8.93 13.79 -9.60
CA GLU A 25 -7.85 12.81 -9.80
C GLU A 25 -6.52 13.52 -9.57
N ASP A 26 -5.75 13.04 -8.60
CA ASP A 26 -4.41 13.56 -8.33
C ASP A 26 -3.46 13.13 -9.45
N ARG A 27 -3.13 14.07 -10.34
CA ARG A 27 -2.24 13.86 -11.50
C ARG A 27 -0.78 14.18 -11.21
N ARG A 28 -0.29 13.91 -9.99
CA ARG A 28 1.14 14.07 -9.72
C ARG A 28 1.96 12.98 -10.42
N PRO A 29 3.05 13.34 -11.13
CA PRO A 29 3.93 12.35 -11.71
C PRO A 29 4.55 11.49 -10.59
N LYS A 30 4.39 10.17 -10.71
CA LYS A 30 5.07 9.23 -9.80
C LYS A 30 6.51 9.07 -10.26
N PHE A 31 7.45 9.62 -9.49
CA PHE A 31 8.86 9.41 -9.76
C PHE A 31 9.29 8.01 -9.33
N ARG A 32 10.05 7.34 -10.19
CA ARG A 32 10.76 6.11 -9.83
C ARG A 32 12.12 6.49 -9.30
N GLN A 33 12.54 5.89 -8.19
CA GLN A 33 13.88 6.07 -7.69
C GLN A 33 14.86 5.30 -8.58
N LEU A 34 15.87 6.00 -9.08
CA LEU A 34 16.90 5.45 -9.95
C LEU A 34 18.26 5.59 -9.26
N ARG A 35 19.14 4.60 -9.45
CA ARG A 35 20.53 4.71 -9.03
C ARG A 35 21.24 5.74 -9.92
N GLN A 36 21.95 6.68 -9.30
CA GLN A 36 22.56 7.80 -10.01
C GLN A 36 23.59 7.40 -11.08
N SER A 37 24.30 6.29 -10.90
CA SER A 37 25.37 5.86 -11.81
C SER A 37 24.88 5.27 -13.12
N ASP A 38 23.82 4.45 -13.08
CA ASP A 38 23.35 3.64 -14.21
C ASP A 38 21.87 3.86 -14.55
N HIS A 39 21.19 4.75 -13.82
CA HIS A 39 19.75 5.00 -13.92
C HIS A 39 18.89 3.75 -13.76
N SER A 40 19.42 2.70 -13.14
CA SER A 40 18.69 1.47 -12.88
C SER A 40 17.65 1.70 -11.77
N PRO A 41 16.47 1.05 -11.85
CA PRO A 41 15.48 1.15 -10.79
C PRO A 41 15.93 0.57 -9.46
N ILE A 42 15.73 1.33 -8.38
CA ILE A 42 15.98 0.84 -7.02
C ILE A 42 14.84 -0.09 -6.59
N LYS A 43 15.20 -1.24 -6.01
CA LYS A 43 14.29 -2.17 -5.33
C LYS A 43 14.62 -2.18 -3.84
N TYR A 44 13.59 -2.19 -3.02
CA TYR A 44 13.73 -2.33 -1.57
C TYR A 44 13.69 -3.81 -1.19
N LYS A 45 14.65 -4.22 -0.38
CA LYS A 45 14.68 -5.54 0.27
C LYS A 45 14.74 -5.32 1.77
N ARG A 46 14.05 -6.18 2.53
CA ARG A 46 14.16 -6.20 3.99
C ARG A 46 15.28 -7.18 4.33
N VAL A 47 16.29 -6.71 5.05
CA VAL A 47 17.42 -7.54 5.47
C VAL A 47 17.47 -7.57 6.99
N ALA A 48 17.76 -8.72 7.57
CA ALA A 48 17.97 -8.85 9.00
C ALA A 48 19.32 -8.21 9.37
N GLU A 49 19.35 -7.43 10.45
CA GLU A 49 20.53 -6.66 10.86
C GLU A 49 21.67 -7.56 11.36
N ASN A 50 21.34 -8.71 11.92
CA ASN A 50 22.30 -9.62 12.56
C ASN A 50 23.17 -10.37 11.54
N ASP A 51 22.58 -10.81 10.42
CA ASP A 51 23.19 -11.71 9.45
C ASP A 51 23.20 -11.15 8.01
N GLY A 52 22.52 -10.02 7.77
CA GLY A 52 22.49 -9.34 6.47
C GLY A 52 21.66 -10.07 5.40
N ASN A 53 20.95 -11.14 5.77
CA ASN A 53 20.17 -11.94 4.85
C ASN A 53 18.81 -11.31 4.56
N GLU A 54 18.28 -11.53 3.35
CA GLU A 54 16.94 -11.07 2.96
C GLU A 54 15.87 -11.84 3.75
N VAL A 55 14.94 -11.11 4.36
CA VAL A 55 13.86 -11.67 5.19
C VAL A 55 12.56 -11.68 4.37
N PRO A 56 12.01 -12.86 4.06
CA PRO A 56 10.68 -13.02 3.47
C PRO A 56 9.60 -12.38 4.34
N TYR A 57 8.52 -11.88 3.72
CA TYR A 57 7.46 -11.20 4.46
C TYR A 57 6.75 -12.10 5.49
N GLU A 58 6.67 -13.40 5.22
CA GLU A 58 6.10 -14.41 6.11
C GLU A 58 6.88 -14.59 7.42
N ASP A 59 8.18 -14.31 7.40
CA ASP A 59 9.07 -14.47 8.57
C ASP A 59 9.16 -13.18 9.41
N ILE A 60 8.46 -12.11 9.01
CA ILE A 60 8.47 -10.83 9.73
C ILE A 60 7.41 -10.83 10.81
N VAL A 61 7.86 -10.93 12.06
CA VAL A 61 7.01 -10.77 13.26
C VAL A 61 7.05 -9.34 13.79
N LYS A 62 5.97 -8.91 14.44
CA LYS A 62 5.90 -7.62 15.14
C LYS A 62 6.17 -7.83 16.62
N GLY A 63 7.27 -7.29 17.12
CA GLY A 63 7.56 -7.18 18.55
C GLY A 63 7.27 -5.76 19.05
N TYR A 64 6.95 -5.64 20.34
CA TYR A 64 6.94 -4.36 21.05
C TYR A 64 7.95 -4.45 22.19
N GLU A 65 8.74 -3.41 22.42
CA GLU A 65 9.66 -3.37 23.56
C GLU A 65 8.86 -3.10 24.83
N VAL A 66 8.75 -4.10 25.70
CA VAL A 66 8.25 -3.95 27.06
C VAL A 66 9.44 -3.83 28.00
N ASP A 67 9.42 -2.84 28.88
CA ASP A 67 10.47 -2.59 29.87
C ASP A 67 10.77 -3.90 30.62
N LYS A 68 12.06 -4.20 30.83
CA LYS A 68 12.48 -5.34 31.66
C LYS A 68 12.16 -5.03 33.12
N GLY A 69 10.89 -5.05 33.49
CA GLY A 69 10.52 -4.77 34.88
C GLY A 69 9.07 -4.48 35.20
N ARG A 70 8.16 -4.18 34.25
CA ARG A 70 6.72 -4.05 34.52
C ARG A 70 5.84 -4.04 33.27
#